data_AF-A0A645HJI5-F1
#
_entry.id   AF-A0A645HJI5-F1
#
_cell.length_a   1.000
_cell.length_b   1.000
_cell.length_c   1.000
_cell.angle_alpha   90.00
_cell.angle_beta   90.00
_cell.angle_gamma   90.00
#
_symmetry.space_group_name_H-M   'P 1'
#
loop_
_entity.id
_entity.type
_entity.pdbx_description
1 polymer ?
#
loop_
_entity_poly.entity_id
_entity_poly.type
_entity_poly.pdbx_seq_one_letter_code
_entity_poly.pdbx_strand_id
1 'polypeptide(L)' 'MSIACANALERVAGMKPEVTEKDALLEVKLHDPNEQALTIFKVFESGMRDLKEAYPTHIKLSEAGLPK' A
#
# COMPACT_ATOMS: atom_id res chain seq x y z
N MET A 1 2.83 -4.93 7.26
CA MET A 1 3.04 -4.78 5.81
C MET A 1 2.98 -3.32 5.38
N SER A 2 1.94 -2.56 5.72
CA SER A 2 1.75 -1.18 5.24
C SER A 2 2.84 -0.19 5.67
N ILE A 3 3.39 -0.31 6.89
CA ILE A 3 4.53 0.51 7.37
C ILE A 3 5.80 0.26 6.52
N ALA A 4 6.08 -1.00 6.17
CA ALA A 4 7.23 -1.34 5.33
C ALA A 4 7.09 -0.78 3.90
N CYS A 5 5.86 -0.77 3.36
CA CYS A 5 5.55 -0.14 2.08
C CYS A 5 5.83 1.38 2.13
N ALA A 6 5.31 2.09 3.14
CA ALA A 6 5.56 3.52 3.32
C ALA A 6 7.07 3.83 3.41
N ASN A 7 7.81 3.07 4.22
CA ASN A 7 9.27 3.23 4.34
C ASN A 7 10.02 2.95 3.03
N ALA A 8 9.55 2.01 2.22
CA ALA A 8 10.15 1.70 0.92
C ALA A 8 9.90 2.83 -0.08
N LEU A 9 8.72 3.45 -0.08
CA LEU A 9 8.43 4.62 -0.91
C LEU A 9 9.40 5.76 -0.61
N GLU A 10 9.69 6.01 0.66
CA GLU A 10 10.67 7.04 1.09
C GLU A 10 12.10 6.69 0.70
N ARG A 11 12.57 5.50 1.05
CA ARG A 11 14.01 5.15 0.98
C ARG A 11 14.46 4.61 -0.37
N VAL A 12 13.56 3.93 -1.08
CA VAL A 12 13.88 3.27 -2.35
C VAL A 12 13.41 4.11 -3.52
N ALA A 13 12.16 4.59 -3.48
CA ALA A 13 11.61 5.40 -4.56
C ALA A 13 11.89 6.90 -4.41
N GLY A 14 12.45 7.35 -3.27
CA GLY A 14 12.73 8.77 -3.01
C GLY A 14 11.48 9.63 -2.90
N MET A 15 10.31 9.02 -2.69
CA MET A 15 9.00 9.66 -2.68
C MET A 15 8.54 9.89 -1.24
N LYS A 16 7.92 11.02 -0.94
CA LYS A 16 7.31 11.25 0.39
C LYS A 16 5.82 10.92 0.34
N PRO A 17 5.38 9.77 0.88
CA PRO A 17 3.96 9.47 0.96
C PRO A 17 3.28 10.28 2.06
N GLU A 18 2.03 10.61 1.86
CA GLU A 18 1.15 11.08 2.92
C GLU A 18 0.65 9.87 3.70
N VAL A 19 0.99 9.81 4.99
CA VAL A 19 0.60 8.71 5.88
C VAL A 19 -0.41 9.23 6.89
N THR A 20 -1.61 8.65 6.88
CA THR A 20 -2.62 8.89 7.92
C THR A 20 -2.75 7.63 8.76
N GLU A 21 -2.40 7.74 10.04
CA GLU A 21 -2.62 6.71 11.05
C GLU A 21 -3.68 7.21 12.03
N LYS A 22 -4.82 6.53 12.08
CA LYS A 22 -5.92 6.87 12.98
C LYS A 22 -6.70 5.64 13.39
N ASP A 23 -6.82 5.44 14.71
CA ASP A 23 -7.55 4.33 15.32
C ASP A 23 -7.07 2.96 14.77
N ALA A 24 -7.82 2.37 13.85
CA ALA A 24 -7.55 1.09 13.19
C ALA A 24 -7.31 1.22 11.67
N LEU A 25 -7.03 2.44 11.21
CA LEU A 25 -6.74 2.77 9.81
C LEU A 25 -5.28 3.20 9.67
N LEU A 26 -4.60 2.59 8.71
CA LEU A 26 -3.33 3.06 8.18
C LEU A 26 -3.49 3.27 6.68
N GLU A 27 -3.52 4.53 6.28
CA GLU A 27 -3.64 4.96 4.90
C GLU A 27 -2.32 5.54 4.40
N VAL A 28 -1.89 5.12 3.22
CA VAL A 28 -0.67 5.61 2.55
C VAL A 28 -1.08 6.13 1.18
N LYS A 29 -0.90 7.43 0.96
CA LYS A 29 -1.24 8.12 -0.29
C LYS A 29 0.02 8.66 -0.94
N LEU A 30 0.05 8.62 -2.26
CA LEU A 30 1.14 9.16 -3.03
C LEU A 30 0.63 9.95 -4.24
N HIS A 31 1.14 11.16 -4.40
CA HIS A 31 0.89 12.01 -5.56
C HIS A 31 1.98 11.76 -6.61
N ASP A 32 1.57 11.59 -7.87
CA ASP A 32 2.46 11.40 -9.03
C ASP A 32 3.51 10.28 -8.82
N PRO A 33 3.09 9.01 -8.69
CA PRO A 33 4.01 7.90 -8.41
C PRO A 33 4.99 7.66 -9.55
N ASN A 34 6.29 7.61 -9.23
CA ASN A 34 7.33 7.19 -10.18
C ASN A 34 7.33 5.65 -10.39
N GLU A 35 8.11 5.16 -11.36
CA GLU A 35 8.15 3.73 -11.71
C GLU A 35 8.57 2.83 -10.54
N GLN A 36 9.46 3.31 -9.67
CA GLN A 36 9.90 2.57 -8.48
C GLN A 36 8.77 2.48 -7.45
N ALA A 37 8.02 3.56 -7.23
CA ALA A 37 6.85 3.57 -6.37
C ALA A 37 5.75 2.63 -6.90
N LEU A 38 5.50 2.63 -8.20
CA LEU A 38 4.56 1.68 -8.83
C LEU A 38 4.99 0.23 -8.63
N THR A 39 6.29 -0.05 -8.73
CA THR A 39 6.84 -1.39 -8.45
C THR A 39 6.63 -1.79 -7.00
N ILE A 40 6.89 -0.88 -6.06
CA ILE A 40 6.68 -1.11 -4.62
C ILE A 40 5.21 -1.40 -4.33
N PHE A 41 4.28 -0.65 -4.94
CA PHE A 41 2.85 -0.90 -4.79
C PHE A 41 2.42 -2.26 -5.34
N LYS A 42 2.95 -2.70 -6.50
CA LYS A 42 2.68 -4.04 -7.04
C LYS A 42 3.17 -5.15 -6.11
N VAL A 43 4.36 -5.00 -5.52
CA VAL A 43 4.88 -5.96 -4.53
C VAL A 43 4.02 -5.98 -3.28
N PHE A 44 3.61 -4.82 -2.79
CA PHE A 44 2.68 -4.72 -1.67
C PHE A 44 1.34 -5.40 -1.97
N GLU A 45 0.77 -5.15 -3.15
CA GLU A 45 -0.47 -5.79 -3.59
C GLU A 45 -0.34 -7.32 -3.65
N SER A 46 0.76 -7.83 -4.21
CA SER A 46 1.05 -9.27 -4.24
C SER A 46 1.06 -9.85 -2.82
N GLY A 47 1.79 -9.23 -1.89
CA GLY A 47 1.84 -9.70 -0.51
C GLY A 47 0.48 -9.63 0.20
N MET A 48 -0.37 -8.64 -0.13
CA MET A 48 -1.73 -8.58 0.39
C MET A 48 -2.64 -9.67 -0.19
N ARG A 49 -2.44 -10.06 -1.46
CA ARG A 49 -3.12 -11.20 -2.08
C ARG A 49 -2.69 -12.52 -1.42
N ASP A 50 -1.40 -12.69 -1.16
CA ASP A 50 -0.88 -13.88 -0.45
C ASP A 50 -1.48 -13.99 0.97
N LEU A 51 -1.58 -12.86 1.69
CA LEU A 51 -2.24 -12.82 3.00
C LEU A 51 -3.73 -13.14 2.93
N LYS A 52 -4.42 -12.68 1.88
CA LYS A 52 -5.83 -13.00 1.64
C LYS A 52 -6.02 -14.49 1.38
N GLU A 53 -5.13 -15.11 0.62
CA GLU A 53 -5.17 -16.54 0.34
C GLU A 53 -4.93 -17.37 1.62
N ALA A 54 -3.94 -16.99 2.43
CA ALA A 54 -3.63 -17.67 3.69
C ALA A 54 -4.70 -17.47 4.77
N TYR A 55 -5.35 -16.31 4.82
CA TYR A 55 -6.33 -15.95 5.87
C TYR A 55 -7.63 -15.36 5.28
N PRO A 56 -8.39 -16.15 4.51
CA PRO A 56 -9.48 -15.64 3.68
C PRO A 56 -10.68 -15.09 4.46
N THR A 57 -10.87 -15.48 5.72
CA THR A 57 -11.95 -14.95 6.59
C THR A 57 -11.57 -13.65 7.29
N HIS A 58 -10.27 -13.36 7.44
CA HIS A 58 -9.77 -12.21 8.20
C HIS A 58 -9.41 -11.02 7.31
N ILE A 59 -9.02 -11.29 6.06
CA ILE A 59 -8.57 -10.26 5.12
C ILE A 59 -9.63 -10.05 4.03
N LYS A 60 -9.88 -8.79 3.68
CA LYS A 60 -10.68 -8.40 2.50
C LYS A 60 -9.86 -7.41 1.68
N LEU A 61 -9.77 -7.67 0.39
CA LEU A 61 -9.19 -6.73 -0.56
C LEU A 61 -10.32 -6.10 -1.35
N SER A 62 -10.35 -4.78 -1.39
CA SER A 62 -11.25 -3.99 -2.22
C SER A 62 -10.43 -3.21 -3.21
N GLU A 63 -10.81 -3.22 -4.48
CA GLU A 63 -10.22 -2.29 -5.46
C GLU A 63 -10.62 -0.86 -5.07
N ALA A 64 -9.65 0.05 -5.01
CA ALA A 64 -9.93 1.46 -4.85
C ALA A 64 -10.60 1.95 -6.13
N GLY A 65 -11.92 2.15 -6.09
CA GLY A 65 -12.59 2.92 -7.12
C GLY A 65 -11.99 4.32 -7.17
N LEU A 66 -11.49 4.73 -8.33
CA LEU A 66 -11.20 6.14 -8.61
C LEU A 66 -12.46 6.95 -8.21
N PRO A 67 -12.35 7.99 -7.36
CA PRO A 67 -13.46 8.92 -7.19
C PRO A 67 -13.81 9.48 -8.58
N LYS A 68 -15.09 9.35 -8.96
CA LYS A 68 -15.65 10.01 -10.15
C LYS A 68 -15.66 11.52 -9.98
#